data_AF-A0A7U9XHU2-F1
#
_entry.id   AF-A0A7U9XHU2-F1
#
_cell.length_a   1.000
_cell.length_b   1.000
_cell.length_c   1.000
_cell.angle_alpha   90.00
_cell.angle_beta   90.00
_cell.angle_gamma   90.00
#
_symmetry.space_group_name_H-M   'P 1'
#
loop_
_entity.id
_entity.type
_entity.pdbx_description
1 polymer ?
#
loop_
_entity_poly.entity_id
_entity_poly.type
_entity_poly.pdbx_seq_one_letter_code
_entity_poly.pdbx_strand_id
1 'polypeptide(L)'
;MKLYVLCSYGDGLNDPSVSTDYQELYEKMEKSYRMTLEHVSQTEEEQENTYLSGYSARAVIHGDWIEWSITELDLPVLADKNKKCFTPESDNPYPLCIGKNMKQCKECQLRADWEPDDPYAVNA
;
A
#
# COMPACT_ATOMS: atom_id res chain seq x y z
N MET A 1 -13.32 0.62 2.00
CA MET A 1 -12.86 0.70 0.59
C MET A 1 -11.72 -0.30 0.49
N LYS A 2 -11.66 -1.12 -0.55
CA LYS A 2 -10.58 -2.10 -0.70
C LYS A 2 -9.46 -1.52 -1.54
N LEU A 3 -8.24 -1.72 -1.09
CA LEU A 3 -7.01 -1.38 -1.80
C LEU A 3 -6.25 -2.68 -2.03
N TYR A 4 -5.79 -2.89 -3.25
CA TYR A 4 -4.97 -4.04 -3.63
C TYR A 4 -3.54 -3.56 -3.87
N VAL A 5 -2.58 -4.35 -3.41
CA VAL A 5 -1.14 -4.06 -3.56
C VAL A 5 -0.46 -5.27 -4.18
N LEU A 6 0.10 -5.10 -5.37
CA LEU A 6 0.91 -6.09 -6.06
C LEU A 6 2.39 -5.83 -5.74
N CYS A 7 3.04 -6.83 -5.13
CA CYS A 7 4.48 -6.87 -4.92
C CYS A 7 5.10 -7.98 -5.77
N SER A 8 6.33 -7.77 -6.24
CA SER A 8 7.17 -8.82 -6.82
C SER A 8 8.45 -8.97 -6.01
N TYR A 9 8.86 -10.21 -5.78
CA TYR A 9 10.06 -10.59 -5.05
C TYR A 9 10.96 -11.40 -5.99
N GLY A 10 12.13 -10.86 -6.29
CA GLY A 10 13.15 -11.45 -7.15
C GLY A 10 14.43 -10.62 -7.04
N ASP A 11 15.32 -10.70 -8.02
CA ASP A 11 16.64 -10.04 -7.97
C ASP A 11 16.60 -8.49 -8.09
N GLY A 12 15.41 -7.90 -8.26
CA GLY A 12 15.22 -6.46 -8.43
C GLY A 12 14.39 -5.81 -7.32
N LEU A 13 14.75 -4.57 -6.97
CA LEU A 13 13.89 -3.64 -6.24
C LEU A 13 12.79 -3.16 -7.19
N ASN A 14 11.59 -3.72 -7.06
CA ASN A 14 10.41 -3.28 -7.79
C ASN A 14 9.50 -2.48 -6.87
N ASP A 15 9.04 -1.32 -7.34
CA ASP A 15 8.02 -0.56 -6.62
C ASP A 15 6.70 -1.33 -6.60
N PRO A 16 6.00 -1.38 -5.45
CA PRO A 16 4.70 -2.01 -5.37
C PRO A 16 3.67 -1.26 -6.23
N SER A 17 2.85 -2.01 -6.97
CA SER A 17 1.75 -1.43 -7.76
C SER A 17 0.46 -1.48 -6.95
N VAL A 18 -0.21 -0.34 -6.83
CA VAL A 18 -1.40 -0.19 -5.99
C VAL A 18 -2.61 0.15 -6.86
N SER A 19 -3.74 -0.51 -6.64
CA SER A 19 -5.01 -0.19 -7.32
C SER A 19 -6.20 -0.52 -6.43
N THR A 20 -7.34 0.13 -6.67
CA THR A 20 -8.63 -0.28 -6.10
C THR A 20 -9.32 -1.34 -6.97
N ASP A 21 -8.78 -1.62 -8.15
CA ASP A 21 -9.25 -2.66 -9.06
C ASP A 21 -8.31 -3.87 -9.00
N TYR A 22 -8.82 -4.98 -8.48
CA TYR A 22 -8.09 -6.25 -8.43
C TYR A 22 -7.74 -6.77 -9.82
N GLN A 23 -8.66 -6.66 -10.79
CA GLN A 23 -8.49 -7.24 -12.11
C GLN A 23 -7.30 -6.60 -12.85
N GLU A 24 -7.12 -5.29 -12.69
CA GLU A 24 -5.99 -4.55 -13.24
C GLU A 24 -4.64 -5.08 -12.72
N LEU A 25 -4.54 -5.37 -11.42
CA LEU A 25 -3.32 -5.90 -10.83
C LEU A 25 -3.10 -7.36 -11.19
N TYR A 26 -4.16 -8.16 -11.27
CA TYR A 26 -4.08 -9.55 -11.73
C TYR A 26 -3.53 -9.63 -13.15
N GLU A 27 -4.05 -8.81 -14.07
CA GLU A 27 -3.57 -8.78 -15.46
C GLU A 27 -2.10 -8.34 -15.56
N LYS A 28 -1.68 -7.37 -14.73
CA LYS A 28 -0.26 -6.97 -14.61
C LYS A 28 0.61 -8.12 -14.12
N MET A 29 0.19 -8.82 -13.06
CA MET A 29 0.88 -9.98 -12.52
C MET A 29 0.99 -11.10 -13.56
N GLU A 30 -0.13 -11.48 -14.17
CA GLU A 30 -0.18 -12.54 -15.19
C GLU A 30 0.72 -12.21 -16.38
N LYS A 31 0.68 -10.97 -16.87
CA LYS A 31 1.56 -10.52 -17.96
C LYS A 31 3.03 -10.64 -17.58
N SER A 32 3.41 -10.14 -16.40
CA SER A 32 4.79 -10.23 -15.90
C SER A 32 5.26 -11.68 -15.75
N TYR A 33 4.41 -12.53 -15.19
CA TYR A 33 4.66 -13.96 -15.03
C TYR A 33 4.89 -14.64 -16.38
N ARG A 34 3.99 -14.43 -17.35
CA ARG A 34 4.08 -15.03 -18.70
C ARG A 34 5.33 -14.57 -19.46
N MET A 35 5.68 -13.28 -19.37
CA MET A 35 6.89 -12.75 -19.98
C MET A 35 8.17 -13.35 -19.37
N THR A 36 8.16 -13.60 -18.06
CA THR A 36 9.32 -14.19 -17.36
C THR A 36 9.60 -15.62 -17.81
N LEU A 37 8.55 -16.37 -18.15
CA LEU A 37 8.63 -17.74 -18.66
C LEU A 37 8.75 -17.80 -20.19
N GLU A 38 8.68 -16.67 -20.89
CA GLU A 38 8.76 -16.65 -22.34
C GLU A 38 10.17 -17.07 -22.80
N HIS A 39 10.23 -18.09 -23.66
CA HIS A 39 11.47 -18.69 -24.14
C HIS A 39 12.36 -19.38 -23.09
N VAL A 40 11.83 -19.64 -21.89
CA VAL A 40 12.55 -20.39 -20.84
C VAL A 40 12.15 -21.85 -20.86
N SER A 41 13.13 -22.76 -20.83
CA SER A 41 12.91 -24.19 -20.68
C SER A 41 13.08 -24.60 -19.22
N GLN A 42 12.03 -25.15 -18.62
CA GLN A 42 12.01 -25.60 -17.23
C GLN A 42 12.10 -27.13 -17.14
N THR A 43 12.82 -27.62 -16.14
CA THR A 43 12.80 -29.02 -15.68
C THR A 43 11.44 -29.39 -15.05
N GLU A 44 11.18 -30.68 -14.86
CA GLU A 44 9.93 -31.13 -14.22
C GLU A 44 9.78 -30.58 -12.79
N GLU A 45 10.85 -30.59 -12.00
CA GLU A 45 10.87 -30.04 -10.63
C GLU A 45 10.55 -28.54 -10.61
N GLU A 46 11.08 -27.78 -11.58
CA GLU A 46 10.80 -26.34 -11.70
C GLU A 46 9.35 -26.08 -12.10
N GLN A 47 8.78 -26.89 -12.99
CA GLN A 47 7.39 -26.78 -13.40
C GLN A 47 6.43 -27.09 -12.24
N GLU A 48 6.74 -28.08 -11.40
CA GLU A 48 5.95 -28.40 -10.20
C GLU A 48 5.91 -27.24 -9.19
N ASN A 49 6.97 -26.44 -9.14
CA ASN A 49 7.07 -25.27 -8.27
C ASN A 49 6.67 -23.94 -8.94
N THR A 50 6.29 -24.00 -10.22
CA THR A 50 5.87 -22.84 -11.01
C THR A 50 4.36 -22.82 -11.15
N TYR A 51 3.73 -21.71 -10.75
CA TYR A 51 2.28 -21.58 -10.76
C TYR A 51 1.81 -20.15 -10.96
N LEU A 52 0.58 -20.03 -11.45
CA LEU A 52 -0.20 -18.80 -11.50
C LEU A 52 -1.54 -19.06 -10.80
N SER A 53 -1.84 -18.26 -9.78
CA SER A 53 -3.10 -18.29 -9.02
C SER A 53 -3.68 -16.88 -8.93
N GLY A 54 -4.87 -16.74 -8.33
CA GLY A 54 -5.55 -15.44 -8.23
C GLY A 54 -4.72 -14.37 -7.52
N TYR A 55 -4.23 -14.65 -6.31
CA TYR A 55 -3.53 -13.66 -5.50
C TYR A 55 -2.01 -13.81 -5.52
N SER A 56 -1.47 -14.84 -6.19
CA SER A 56 -0.03 -15.03 -6.25
C SER A 56 0.39 -15.83 -7.47
N ALA A 57 1.64 -15.63 -7.88
CA ALA A 57 2.30 -16.39 -8.91
C ALA A 57 3.74 -16.68 -8.48
N ARG A 58 4.31 -17.78 -8.97
CA ARG A 58 5.72 -18.10 -8.77
C ARG A 58 6.28 -18.72 -10.04
N ALA A 59 7.43 -18.24 -10.49
CA ALA A 59 8.21 -18.84 -11.56
C ALA A 59 9.54 -19.33 -10.98
N VAL A 60 9.90 -20.60 -11.23
CA VAL A 60 11.19 -21.17 -10.84
C VAL A 60 12.01 -21.45 -12.09
N ILE A 61 13.19 -20.83 -12.20
CA ILE A 61 14.03 -20.87 -13.40
C ILE A 61 15.47 -21.08 -12.97
N HIS A 62 16.08 -22.18 -13.40
CA HIS A 62 17.47 -22.54 -13.09
C HIS A 62 17.78 -22.54 -11.57
N GLY A 63 16.79 -22.90 -10.75
CA GLY A 63 16.88 -22.89 -9.29
C GLY A 63 16.59 -21.55 -8.61
N ASP A 64 16.44 -20.46 -9.37
CA ASP A 64 16.02 -19.16 -8.85
C ASP A 64 14.48 -19.05 -8.85
N TRP A 65 13.92 -18.27 -7.91
CA TRP A 65 12.50 -17.99 -7.87
C TRP A 65 12.20 -16.51 -8.11
N ILE A 66 11.09 -16.26 -8.79
CA ILE A 66 10.45 -14.95 -8.83
C ILE A 66 9.01 -15.15 -8.36
N GLU A 67 8.59 -14.37 -7.36
CA GLU A 67 7.26 -14.46 -6.77
C GLU A 67 6.51 -13.15 -6.93
N TRP A 68 5.21 -13.24 -7.21
CA TRP A 68 4.28 -12.12 -7.21
C TRP A 68 3.19 -12.39 -6.18
N SER A 69 2.76 -11.34 -5.49
CA SER A 69 1.69 -11.42 -4.49
C SER A 69 0.82 -10.17 -4.52
N ILE A 70 -0.50 -10.38 -4.57
CA ILE A 70 -1.53 -9.35 -4.45
C ILE A 70 -2.11 -9.42 -3.04
N THR A 71 -1.94 -8.37 -2.26
CA THR A 71 -2.51 -8.24 -0.91
C THR A 71 -3.74 -7.36 -0.94
N GLU A 72 -4.85 -7.84 -0.37
CA GLU A 72 -6.07 -7.05 -0.14
C GLU A 72 -5.97 -6.32 1.21
N LEU A 73 -6.17 -5.01 1.20
CA LEU A 73 -6.18 -4.15 2.37
C LEU A 73 -7.53 -3.45 2.49
N ASP A 74 -8.21 -3.67 3.61
CA ASP A 74 -9.37 -2.88 3.98
C ASP A 74 -8.92 -1.53 4.51
N LEU A 75 -9.03 -0.49 3.68
CA LEU A 75 -8.86 0.86 4.17
C LEU A 75 -10.10 1.22 4.98
N PRO A 76 -9.93 1.61 6.27
CA PRO A 76 -11.01 2.23 6.99
C PRO A 76 -11.44 3.42 6.15
N VAL A 77 -12.73 3.49 5.81
CA VAL A 77 -13.28 4.74 5.33
C VAL A 77 -12.90 5.72 6.43
N LEU A 78 -12.05 6.69 6.11
CA LEU A 78 -11.87 7.90 6.91
C LEU A 78 -13.23 8.60 6.82
N ALA A 79 -14.22 8.02 7.49
CA ALA A 79 -15.49 8.62 7.70
C ALA A 79 -15.10 9.93 8.35
N ASP A 80 -15.54 10.99 7.69
CA ASP A 80 -15.46 12.41 7.94
C ASP A 80 -15.98 12.77 9.35
N LYS A 81 -15.59 12.01 10.38
CA LYS A 81 -16.16 12.04 11.73
C LYS A 81 -15.78 13.30 12.47
N ASN A 82 -14.91 14.14 11.91
CA ASN A 82 -14.29 15.22 12.64
C ASN A 82 -14.12 16.53 11.85
N LYS A 83 -14.93 16.80 10.81
CA LYS A 83 -15.00 18.15 10.18
C LYS A 83 -15.22 19.31 11.16
N LYS A 84 -15.74 19.04 12.37
CA LYS A 84 -15.96 20.06 13.42
C LYS A 84 -14.70 20.49 14.18
N CYS A 85 -13.61 19.72 14.14
CA CYS A 85 -12.39 20.01 14.90
C CYS A 85 -11.19 20.44 14.04
N PHE A 86 -11.37 20.48 12.71
CA PHE A 86 -10.37 21.01 11.78
C PHE A 86 -10.62 22.50 11.55
N THR A 87 -9.56 23.30 11.63
CA THR A 87 -9.59 24.69 11.18
C THR A 87 -8.73 24.76 9.91
N PRO A 88 -9.33 25.01 8.73
CA PRO A 88 -8.53 25.20 7.52
C PRO A 88 -7.78 26.53 7.59
N GLU A 89 -6.47 26.51 7.30
CA GLU A 89 -5.63 27.70 7.13
C GLU A 89 -5.40 27.92 5.63
N SER A 90 -5.27 29.18 5.18
CA SER A 90 -5.21 29.54 3.75
C SER A 90 -4.04 28.92 3.00
N ASP A 91 -2.92 28.68 3.69
CA ASP A 91 -1.65 28.24 3.10
C ASP A 91 -1.19 26.87 3.64
N ASN A 92 -2.08 26.15 4.33
CA ASN A 92 -1.79 24.83 4.87
C ASN A 92 -2.67 23.76 4.19
N PRO A 93 -2.10 22.95 3.27
CA PRO A 93 -2.87 21.90 2.59
C PRO A 93 -3.31 20.77 3.55
N TYR A 94 -2.79 20.75 4.78
CA TYR A 94 -3.10 19.75 5.80
C TYR A 94 -3.78 20.42 7.02
N PRO A 95 -5.12 20.56 7.03
CA PRO A 95 -5.82 21.21 8.13
C PRO A 95 -5.55 20.46 9.44
N LEU A 96 -4.97 21.14 10.42
CA LEU A 96 -4.61 20.57 11.72
C LEU A 96 -5.85 20.50 12.62
N CYS A 97 -5.99 19.40 13.37
CA CYS A 97 -6.97 19.32 14.45
C CYS A 97 -6.41 20.08 15.65
N ILE A 98 -7.01 21.23 15.98
CA ILE A 98 -6.59 22.05 17.13
C ILE A 98 -7.09 21.52 18.48
N GLY A 99 -7.66 20.30 18.51
CA GLY A 99 -7.97 19.59 19.75
C GLY A 99 -8.66 20.43 20.82
N LYS A 100 -9.84 21.02 20.53
CA LYS A 100 -10.63 21.91 21.42
C LYS A 100 -11.11 21.29 22.76
N ASN A 101 -10.35 20.40 23.40
CA ASN A 101 -10.71 19.59 24.58
C ASN A 101 -12.00 18.77 24.43
N MET A 102 -12.46 18.55 23.19
CA MET A 102 -13.64 17.72 22.93
C MET A 102 -13.26 16.24 22.96
N LYS A 103 -14.10 15.40 23.58
CA LYS A 103 -13.85 13.94 23.68
C LYS A 103 -13.56 13.29 22.31
N GLN A 104 -14.23 13.76 21.25
CA GLN A 104 -14.05 13.28 19.87
C GLN A 104 -12.68 13.59 19.24
N CYS A 105 -11.92 14.54 19.79
CA CYS A 105 -10.55 14.86 19.33
C CYS A 105 -9.51 13.88 19.88
N LYS A 106 -9.85 13.09 20.93
CA LYS A 106 -8.97 12.07 21.53
C LYS A 106 -8.69 10.87 20.61
N GLU A 107 -9.36 10.78 19.47
CA GLU A 107 -9.16 9.74 18.47
C GLU A 107 -8.75 10.31 17.09
N CYS A 108 -8.47 11.61 17.01
CA CYS A 108 -8.03 12.23 15.76
C CYS A 108 -6.56 11.87 15.45
N GLN A 109 -6.30 11.41 14.23
CA GLN A 109 -4.98 10.96 13.76
C GLN A 109 -4.04 12.10 13.33
N LEU A 110 -4.56 13.33 13.20
CA LEU A 110 -3.82 14.53 12.79
C LEU A 110 -3.84 15.56 13.92
N ARG A 111 -3.21 15.25 15.06
CA ARG A 111 -3.01 16.24 16.11
C ARG A 111 -1.73 17.00 15.85
N ALA A 112 -1.85 18.33 15.80
CA ALA A 112 -0.73 19.16 16.19
C ALA A 112 -0.73 19.13 17.71
N ASP A 113 0.01 18.20 18.31
CA ASP A 113 0.18 18.20 19.75
C ASP A 113 0.90 19.51 20.10
N TRP A 114 0.12 20.52 20.51
CA TRP A 114 0.66 21.76 21.05
C TRP A 114 1.27 21.42 22.41
N GLU A 115 2.58 21.23 22.43
CA GLU A 115 3.34 21.17 23.67
C GLU A 115 3.65 22.62 24.08
N PRO A 116 3.19 23.09 25.26
CA PRO A 116 3.44 24.45 25.72
C PRO A 116 4.93 24.77 25.89
N ASP A 117 5.77 23.73 25.94
CA ASP A 117 7.22 23.82 26.12
C ASP A 117 8.00 23.35 24.87
N ASP A 118 7.37 23.19 23.69
CA ASP A 118 8.10 22.80 22.46
C ASP A 118 9.09 23.91 22.04
N PRO A 119 10.40 23.68 22.14
CA PRO A 119 11.41 24.67 21.77
C PRO A 119 11.45 24.94 20.25
N TYR A 120 10.74 24.15 19.44
CA TYR A 120 10.66 24.27 17.99
C TYR A 120 9.29 24.76 17.50
N ALA A 121 8.38 25.15 18.39
CA ALA A 121 7.13 25.78 18.01
C ALA A 121 7.43 27.09 17.26
N VAL A 122 7.11 27.13 15.96
CA VAL A 122 7.25 28.33 15.13
C VAL A 122 6.15 29.33 15.50
N ASN A 123 6.53 30.28 16.35
CA ASN A 123 5.79 31.47 16.83
C ASN A 123 4.76 31.20 17.94
N ALA A 124 5.25 31.23 19.20
CA ALA A 124 4.47 31.55 20.39
C ALA A 124 4.28 33.07 20.55
#